data_AF-A0AAD7H601-F1
#
_entry.id   AF-A0AAD7H601-F1
#
_cell.length_a   1.000
_cell.length_b   1.000
_cell.length_c   1.000
_cell.angle_alpha   90.00
_cell.angle_beta   90.00
_cell.angle_gamma   90.00
#
_symmetry.space_group_name_H-M   'P 1'
#
loop_
_entity.id
_entity.type
_entity.pdbx_description
1 polymer ?
#
loop_
_entity_poly.entity_id
_entity_poly.type
_entity_poly.pdbx_seq_one_letter_code
_entity_poly.pdbx_strand_id
1 'polypeptide(L)'
;HPSRGKSLNNLAGTLHTRFEQGRDVQDINEAIELHWEALALCPSPHPDCVSSLNNLANAVQTRFEHWGDTQDIDDAIQLNQDALALCPSPHPNRS
;
A
#
# COMPACT_ATOMS: atom_id res chain seq x y z
N HIS A 1 -11.35 -8.34 -11.95
CA HIS A 1 -10.48 -9.27 -12.70
C HIS A 1 -9.16 -9.38 -11.94
N PRO A 2 -8.83 -10.53 -11.32
CA PRO A 2 -7.67 -10.65 -10.41
C PRO A 2 -6.34 -10.23 -11.04
N SER A 3 -6.19 -10.43 -12.36
CA SER A 3 -5.01 -9.98 -13.11
C SER A 3 -4.85 -8.46 -13.16
N ARG A 4 -5.95 -7.69 -13.17
CA ARG A 4 -5.89 -6.22 -13.22
C ARG A 4 -5.32 -5.65 -11.93
N GLY A 5 -5.76 -6.14 -10.77
CA GLY A 5 -5.24 -5.70 -9.47
C GLY A 5 -3.73 -5.91 -9.36
N LYS A 6 -3.24 -7.08 -9.80
CA LYS A 6 -1.78 -7.35 -9.85
C LYS A 6 -1.02 -6.40 -10.76
N SER A 7 -1.53 -6.15 -11.95
CA SER A 7 -0.90 -5.21 -12.89
C SER A 7 -0.85 -3.79 -12.34
N LEU A 8 -1.93 -3.32 -11.69
CA LEU A 8 -1.97 -2.02 -11.04
C LEU A 8 -0.93 -1.93 -9.91
N ASN A 9 -0.89 -2.93 -9.03
CA ASN A 9 0.07 -2.99 -7.93
C ASN A 9 1.53 -2.99 -8.42
N ASN A 10 1.83 -3.66 -9.53
CA ASN A 10 3.17 -3.67 -10.12
C ASN A 10 3.54 -2.33 -10.76
N LEU A 11 2.60 -1.67 -11.45
CA LEU A 11 2.82 -0.34 -12.00
C LEU A 11 3.08 0.67 -10.89
N ALA A 12 2.26 0.64 -9.83
CA ALA A 12 2.42 1.48 -8.66
C ALA A 12 3.80 1.32 -8.01
N GLY A 13 4.26 0.07 -7.81
CA GLY A 13 5.60 -0.19 -7.28
C GLY A 13 6.72 0.35 -8.18
N THR A 14 6.54 0.30 -9.51
CA THR A 14 7.50 0.87 -10.46
C THR A 14 7.58 2.39 -10.36
N LEU A 15 6.43 3.07 -10.20
CA LEU A 15 6.35 4.51 -9.98
C LEU A 15 6.96 4.91 -8.64
N HIS A 16 6.71 4.14 -7.57
CA HIS A 16 7.35 4.36 -6.26
C HIS A 16 8.87 4.26 -6.37
N THR A 17 9.41 3.23 -7.03
CA THR A 17 10.87 3.15 -7.26
C THR A 17 11.41 4.32 -8.08
N ARG A 18 10.67 4.81 -9.09
CA ARG A 18 11.06 6.00 -9.86
C ARG A 18 11.06 7.26 -8.98
N PHE A 19 10.07 7.40 -8.11
CA PHE A 19 10.00 8.48 -7.14
C PHE A 19 11.22 8.51 -6.21
N GLU A 20 11.63 7.36 -5.67
CA GLU A 20 12.79 7.30 -4.78
C GLU A 20 14.08 7.80 -5.45
N GLN A 21 14.19 7.67 -6.78
CA GLN A 21 15.34 8.11 -7.57
C GLN A 21 15.22 9.57 -8.05
N GLY A 22 14.03 9.99 -8.50
CA GLY A 22 13.81 11.27 -9.19
C GLY A 22 13.07 12.33 -8.36
N ARG A 23 12.45 11.94 -7.26
CA ARG A 23 11.60 12.76 -6.37
C ARG A 23 10.46 13.49 -7.09
N ASP A 24 9.91 12.92 -8.18
CA ASP A 24 8.75 13.48 -8.85
C ASP A 24 7.46 13.20 -8.08
N VAL A 25 6.83 14.26 -7.56
CA VAL A 25 5.60 14.17 -6.74
C VAL A 25 4.45 13.48 -7.49
N GLN A 26 4.42 13.59 -8.81
CA GLN A 26 3.40 12.92 -9.63
C GLN A 26 3.51 11.40 -9.47
N ASP A 27 4.73 10.85 -9.42
CA ASP A 27 4.97 9.41 -9.34
C ASP A 27 4.44 8.80 -8.05
N ILE A 28 4.72 9.43 -6.91
CA ILE A 28 4.28 8.90 -5.62
C ILE A 28 2.78 9.03 -5.44
N ASN A 29 2.16 10.11 -5.94
CA ASN A 29 0.71 10.27 -5.89
C ASN A 29 0.00 9.25 -6.81
N GLU A 30 0.49 9.07 -8.03
CA GLU A 30 -0.05 8.06 -8.94
C GLU A 30 0.14 6.63 -8.39
N ALA A 31 1.29 6.34 -7.76
CA ALA A 31 1.51 5.06 -7.09
C ALA A 31 0.47 4.79 -5.99
N ILE A 32 0.18 5.80 -5.15
CA ILE A 32 -0.83 5.71 -4.09
C ILE A 32 -2.22 5.44 -4.68
N GLU A 33 -2.63 6.18 -5.73
CA GLU A 33 -3.92 5.99 -6.39
C GLU A 33 -4.08 4.58 -6.99
N LEU A 34 -3.03 4.09 -7.66
CA LEU A 34 -3.03 2.75 -8.27
C LEU A 34 -3.04 1.63 -7.23
N HIS A 35 -2.36 1.80 -6.10
CA HIS A 35 -2.43 0.85 -4.98
C HIS A 35 -3.84 0.82 -4.38
N TRP A 36 -4.50 1.97 -4.22
CA TRP A 36 -5.91 2.05 -3.81
C TRP A 36 -6.84 1.33 -4.79
N GLU A 37 -6.64 1.53 -6.09
CA GLU A 37 -7.45 0.85 -7.10
C GLU A 37 -7.21 -0.67 -7.09
N ALA A 38 -5.95 -1.11 -6.93
CA ALA A 38 -5.62 -2.53 -6.79
C ALA A 38 -6.31 -3.17 -5.59
N LEU A 39 -6.35 -2.45 -4.46
CA LEU A 39 -7.02 -2.86 -3.22
C LEU A 39 -8.54 -3.00 -3.42
N ALA A 40 -9.18 -2.03 -4.07
CA ALA A 40 -10.62 -2.04 -4.35
C ALA A 40 -11.04 -3.22 -5.27
N LEU A 41 -10.12 -3.78 -6.06
CA LEU A 41 -10.36 -4.93 -6.92
C LEU A 41 -10.08 -6.28 -6.25
N CYS A 42 -9.52 -6.30 -5.05
CA CYS A 42 -9.23 -7.53 -4.31
C CYS A 42 -10.48 -8.04 -3.57
N PRO A 43 -10.92 -9.29 -3.82
CA PRO A 43 -11.93 -9.90 -2.97
C PRO A 43 -11.32 -10.18 -1.58
N SER A 44 -11.99 -9.71 -0.53
CA SER A 44 -11.64 -10.00 0.87
C SER A 44 -11.83 -11.50 1.18
N PRO A 45 -10.96 -12.18 1.96
CA PRO A 45 -9.57 -11.89 2.31
C PRO A 45 -8.62 -12.74 1.42
N HIS A 46 -8.02 -12.12 0.41
CA HIS A 46 -7.04 -12.77 -0.48
C HIS A 46 -5.61 -12.30 -0.17
N PRO A 47 -4.56 -13.13 -0.27
CA PRO A 47 -3.16 -12.72 -0.03
C PRO A 47 -2.72 -11.49 -0.84
N ASP A 48 -3.19 -11.36 -2.08
CA ASP A 48 -2.92 -10.20 -2.93
C ASP A 48 -3.43 -8.87 -2.31
N CYS A 49 -4.49 -8.94 -1.47
CA CYS A 49 -5.04 -7.80 -0.74
C CYS A 49 -4.05 -7.30 0.32
N VAL A 50 -3.42 -8.22 1.06
CA VAL A 50 -2.42 -7.88 2.08
C VAL A 50 -1.17 -7.26 1.45
N SER A 51 -0.70 -7.82 0.33
CA SER A 51 0.43 -7.21 -0.40
C SER A 51 0.11 -5.81 -0.89
N SER A 52 -1.11 -5.57 -1.38
CA SER A 52 -1.53 -4.24 -1.85
C SER A 52 -1.62 -3.23 -0.70
N LEU A 53 -2.13 -3.64 0.47
CA LEU A 53 -2.19 -2.80 1.68
C LEU A 53 -0.79 -2.40 2.17
N ASN A 54 0.13 -3.37 2.26
CA ASN A 54 1.51 -3.10 2.69
C ASN A 54 2.22 -2.13 1.74
N ASN A 55 2.04 -2.32 0.43
CA ASN A 55 2.66 -1.45 -0.57
C ASN A 55 2.07 -0.04 -0.52
N LEU A 56 0.74 0.07 -0.37
CA LEU A 56 0.06 1.36 -0.19
C LEU A 56 0.58 2.09 1.06
N ALA A 57 0.69 1.38 2.19
CA ALA A 57 1.20 1.94 3.44
C ALA A 57 2.63 2.47 3.29
N ASN A 58 3.49 1.73 2.58
CA ASN A 58 4.87 2.16 2.30
C ASN A 58 4.90 3.41 1.42
N ALA A 59 4.10 3.46 0.34
CA ALA A 59 4.06 4.63 -0.54
C ALA A 59 3.57 5.90 0.21
N VAL A 60 2.55 5.75 1.06
CA VAL A 60 2.05 6.87 1.88
C VAL A 60 3.08 7.29 2.94
N GLN A 61 3.78 6.34 3.59
CA GLN A 61 4.88 6.64 4.51
C GLN A 61 6.01 7.40 3.80
N THR A 62 6.42 6.96 2.61
CA THR A 62 7.42 7.66 1.81
C THR A 62 6.99 9.09 1.48
N ARG A 63 5.68 9.32 1.22
CA ARG A 63 5.14 10.68 1.04
C ARG A 63 5.28 11.51 2.32
N PHE A 64 4.91 10.95 3.48
CA PHE A 64 5.12 11.59 4.78
C PHE A 64 6.59 11.99 5.01
N GLU A 65 7.54 11.09 4.74
CA GLU A 65 8.98 11.36 4.94
C GLU A 65 9.48 12.54 4.11
N HIS A 66 8.84 12.83 2.99
CA HIS A 66 9.21 13.92 2.09
C HIS A 66 8.52 15.25 2.41
N TRP A 67 7.24 15.24 2.79
CA TRP A 67 6.45 16.47 2.99
C TRP A 67 5.97 16.72 4.42
N GLY A 68 6.02 15.72 5.28
CA GLY A 68 5.68 15.83 6.70
C GLY A 68 4.18 15.99 6.98
N ASP A 69 3.30 15.58 6.06
CA ASP A 69 1.85 15.62 6.31
C ASP A 69 1.47 14.54 7.34
N THR A 70 1.03 14.97 8.51
CA THR A 70 0.65 14.05 9.59
C THR A 70 -0.51 13.14 9.20
N GLN A 71 -1.36 13.55 8.27
CA GLN A 71 -2.43 12.69 7.78
C GLN A 71 -1.86 11.45 7.06
N ASP A 72 -0.76 11.61 6.32
CA ASP A 72 -0.11 10.48 5.62
C ASP A 72 0.39 9.42 6.60
N ILE A 73 1.05 9.83 7.69
CA ILE A 73 1.55 8.85 8.66
C ILE A 73 0.41 8.15 9.41
N ASP A 74 -0.68 8.86 9.71
CA ASP A 74 -1.87 8.26 10.31
C ASP A 74 -2.53 7.24 9.37
N ASP A 75 -2.67 7.59 8.07
CA ASP A 75 -3.21 6.71 7.04
C ASP A 75 -2.31 5.46 6.85
N ALA A 76 -0.98 5.63 6.82
CA ALA A 76 -0.03 4.51 6.71
C ALA A 76 -0.11 3.56 7.92
N ILE A 77 -0.37 4.08 9.13
CA ILE A 77 -0.60 3.26 10.32
C ILE A 77 -1.89 2.45 10.18
N GLN A 78 -2.98 3.08 9.76
CA GLN A 78 -4.27 2.39 9.58
C GLN A 78 -4.17 1.26 8.56
N LEU A 79 -3.52 1.51 7.42
CA LEU A 79 -3.32 0.52 6.36
C LEU A 79 -2.52 -0.70 6.85
N ASN A 80 -1.49 -0.49 7.68
CA ASN A 80 -0.74 -1.57 8.29
C ASN A 80 -1.56 -2.38 9.32
N GLN A 81 -2.46 -1.72 10.07
CA GLN A 81 -3.37 -2.41 10.98
C GLN A 81 -4.38 -3.27 10.22
N ASP A 82 -4.91 -2.76 9.10
CA ASP A 82 -5.82 -3.50 8.23
C ASP A 82 -5.13 -4.72 7.62
N ALA A 83 -3.88 -4.56 7.16
CA ALA A 83 -3.07 -5.67 6.66
C ALA A 83 -2.86 -6.75 7.73
N LEU A 84 -2.58 -6.35 8.97
CA LEU A 84 -2.43 -7.26 10.11
C LEU A 84 -3.74 -7.99 10.44
N ALA A 85 -4.88 -7.31 10.37
CA ALA A 85 -6.19 -7.90 10.62
C ALA A 85 -6.57 -8.97 9.58
N LEU A 86 -6.12 -8.82 8.34
CA LEU A 86 -6.34 -9.78 7.26
C LEU A 86 -5.38 -10.98 7.27
N CYS A 87 -4.29 -10.90 8.03
CA CYS A 87 -3.39 -12.01 8.31
C CYS A 87 -3.68 -12.58 9.70
N PRO A 88 -4.66 -13.50 9.86
CA PRO A 88 -4.86 -14.16 11.14
C PRO A 88 -3.59 -14.91 11.49
N SER A 89 -2.95 -14.49 12.58
CA SER A 89 -1.80 -15.17 13.16
C SER A 89 -2.11 -16.68 13.30
N PRO A 90 -1.23 -17.58 12.86
CA PRO A 90 -1.38 -19.00 13.17
C PRO A 90 -1.09 -19.31 14.65
N HIS A 91 -0.84 -18.31 15.50
CA HIS A 91 -0.44 -18.51 16.89
C HIS A 91 -1.55 -18.15 17.88
N PRO A 92 -2.15 -19.15 18.56
CA PRO A 92 -3.12 -18.97 19.65
C PRO A 92 -2.45 -18.62 20.99
N ASN A 93 -1.27 -18.00 20.99
CA ASN A 93 -0.59 -17.56 22.21
C ASN A 93 -0.11 -16.12 22.05
N ARG A 94 -1.05 -15.17 22.15
CA ARG A 94 -0.77 -13.93 22.86
C ARG A 94 -1.34 -14.13 24.26
N SER A 95 -0.47 -14.47 25.21
CA SER A 95 -0.73 -14.34 26.65
C SER A 95 -0.49 -12.91 27.09
#